data_AF-U2QV69-F1
#
_entry.id   AF-U2QV69-F1
#
_cell.length_a   1.000
_cell.length_b   1.000
_cell.length_c   1.000
_cell.angle_alpha   90.00
_cell.angle_beta   90.00
_cell.angle_gamma   90.00
#
_symmetry.space_group_name_H-M   'P 1'
#
loop_
_entity.id
_entity.type
_entity.pdbx_description
1 polymer ?
#
loop_
_entity_poly.entity_id
_entity_poly.type
_entity_poly.pdbx_seq_one_letter_code
_entity_poly.pdbx_strand_id
1 'polypeptide(L)' 'MRKSLKAEDISERIDSMQSFKVGDVVTILATKVIGTVIYFNEKDNKYLVRFNGTQQLYYADTELVPYSK' A
#
# COMPACT_ATOMS: atom_id res chain seq x y z
N MET A 1 -36.32 -11.08 3.04
CA MET A 1 -35.31 -10.75 4.07
C MET A 1 -33.99 -10.47 3.35
N ARG A 2 -33.66 -9.20 3.07
CA ARG A 2 -32.42 -8.84 2.36
C ARG A 2 -31.28 -8.96 3.36
N LYS A 3 -30.40 -9.96 3.18
CA LYS A 3 -29.18 -10.12 3.99
C LYS A 3 -28.35 -8.84 3.84
N SER A 4 -28.23 -8.07 4.92
CA SER A 4 -27.27 -7.01 5.05
C SER A 4 -25.88 -7.64 4.95
N LEU A 5 -25.15 -7.32 3.88
CA LEU A 5 -23.72 -7.62 3.78
C LEU A 5 -23.02 -6.75 4.82
N LYS A 6 -22.42 -7.39 5.82
CA LYS A 6 -21.62 -6.72 6.84
C LYS A 6 -20.41 -6.05 6.19
N ALA A 7 -20.11 -4.82 6.62
CA ALA A 7 -18.99 -4.04 6.11
C ALA A 7 -17.63 -4.72 6.37
N GLU A 8 -17.55 -5.62 7.35
CA GLU A 8 -16.34 -6.36 7.69
C GLU A 8 -15.87 -7.31 6.55
N ASP A 9 -16.79 -7.91 5.79
CA ASP A 9 -16.48 -8.84 4.68
C ASP A 9 -15.92 -8.14 3.42
N ILE A 10 -16.07 -6.81 3.31
CA ILE A 10 -15.65 -6.06 2.11
C ILE A 10 -14.19 -5.59 2.26
N SER A 11 -13.76 -5.26 3.47
CA SER A 11 -12.39 -4.81 3.74
C SER A 11 -11.36 -5.92 3.44
N GLU A 12 -11.63 -7.15 3.88
CA GLU A 12 -10.73 -8.29 3.62
C GLU A 12 -10.61 -8.63 2.13
N ARG A 13 -11.65 -8.37 1.33
CA ARG A 13 -11.63 -8.60 -0.13
C ARG A 13 -10.83 -7.52 -0.87
N ILE A 14 -10.85 -6.29 -0.38
CA ILE A 14 -10.04 -5.19 -0.94
C ILE A 14 -8.56 -5.40 -0.63
N ASP A 15 -8.22 -5.89 0.57
CA ASP A 15 -6.86 -6.29 0.93
C ASP A 15 -6.31 -7.40 0.01
N SER A 16 -7.17 -8.32 -0.47
CA SER A 16 -6.75 -9.41 -1.36
C SER A 16 -6.26 -8.98 -2.76
N MET A 17 -6.50 -7.72 -3.14
CA MET A 17 -6.05 -7.16 -4.43
C MET A 17 -4.88 -6.18 -4.30
N GLN A 18 -4.48 -5.82 -3.08
CA GLN A 18 -3.37 -4.90 -2.84
C GLN A 18 -2.06 -5.69 -2.74
N SER A 19 -1.03 -5.21 -3.45
CA SER A 19 0.32 -5.80 -3.40
C SER A 19 1.02 -5.50 -2.06
N PHE A 20 0.63 -4.42 -1.38
CA PHE A 20 1.22 -3.95 -0.14
C PHE A 20 0.15 -3.41 0.80
N LYS A 21 0.36 -3.52 2.10
CA LYS A 21 -0.50 -2.92 3.14
C LYS A 21 0.20 -1.78 3.86
N VAL A 22 -0.58 -0.93 4.53
CA VAL A 22 -0.05 0.10 5.43
C VAL A 22 0.80 -0.56 6.52
N GLY A 23 2.00 -0.04 6.74
CA GLY A 23 3.01 -0.59 7.64
C GLY A 23 4.06 -1.45 6.94
N ASP A 24 3.86 -1.87 5.68
CA ASP A 24 4.85 -2.64 4.96
C ASP A 24 6.10 -1.81 4.65
N VAL A 25 7.26 -2.46 4.79
CA VAL A 25 8.54 -1.90 4.39
C VAL A 25 8.82 -2.30 2.95
N VAL A 26 9.08 -1.31 2.11
CA VAL A 26 9.26 -1.46 0.67
C VAL A 26 10.54 -0.79 0.22
N THR A 27 11.09 -1.27 -0.89
CA THR A 27 12.19 -0.60 -1.60
C THR A 27 11.65 0.08 -2.84
N ILE A 28 11.93 1.37 -2.99
CA ILE A 28 11.57 2.16 -4.17
C ILE A 28 12.56 1.80 -5.30
N LEU A 29 12.08 1.26 -6.41
CA LEU A 29 12.95 0.68 -7.45
C LEU A 29 13.89 1.70 -8.10
N ALA A 30 13.41 2.92 -8.34
CA ALA A 30 14.16 3.98 -9.03
C ALA A 30 15.36 4.49 -8.23
N THR A 31 15.21 4.61 -6.91
CA THR A 31 16.22 5.22 -6.02
C THR A 31 16.92 4.21 -5.13
N LYS A 32 16.39 2.99 -5.03
CA LYS A 32 16.80 1.94 -4.07
C LYS A 32 16.68 2.38 -2.60
N VAL A 33 15.89 3.41 -2.34
CA VAL A 33 15.62 3.89 -0.98
C VAL A 33 14.55 2.99 -0.34
N ILE A 34 14.76 2.69 0.95
CA ILE A 34 13.80 1.96 1.77
C ILE A 34 12.79 2.95 2.36
N GLY A 35 11.52 2.59 2.31
CA GLY A 35 10.43 3.35 2.90
C GLY A 35 9.36 2.48 3.50
N THR A 36 8.33 3.11 4.05
CA THR A 36 7.19 2.45 4.66
C THR A 36 5.91 2.93 4.00
N VAL A 37 5.04 2.00 3.60
CA VAL A 37 3.70 2.32 3.11
C VAL A 37 2.88 2.90 4.27
N ILE A 38 2.38 4.11 4.11
CA ILE A 38 1.59 4.79 5.15
C ILE A 38 0.14 5.04 4.75
N TYR A 39 -0.19 4.92 3.47
CA TYR A 39 -1.55 5.07 2.95
C TYR A 39 -1.66 4.45 1.56
N PHE A 40 -2.86 3.99 1.19
CA PHE A 40 -3.20 3.55 -0.16
C PHE A 40 -4.31 4.45 -0.72
N ASN A 41 -4.03 5.09 -1.85
CA ASN A 41 -5.00 5.91 -2.58
C ASN A 41 -5.71 5.05 -3.62
N GLU A 42 -6.94 4.65 -3.29
CA GLU A 42 -7.78 3.82 -4.16
C GLU A 42 -8.17 4.49 -5.49
N LYS A 43 -8.22 5.83 -5.53
CA LYS A 43 -8.63 6.56 -6.75
C LYS A 43 -7.59 6.44 -7.86
N ASP A 44 -6.32 6.53 -7.47
CA ASP A 44 -5.18 6.52 -8.40
C ASP A 44 -4.43 5.18 -8.40
N ASN A 45 -4.85 4.23 -7.55
CA ASN A 45 -4.20 2.94 -7.32
C ASN A 45 -2.70 3.10 -6.99
N LYS A 46 -2.39 4.00 -6.04
CA LYS A 46 -1.02 4.34 -5.63
C LYS A 46 -0.83 4.27 -4.12
N TYR A 47 0.35 3.84 -3.71
CA TYR A 47 0.79 3.77 -2.32
C TYR A 47 1.57 5.04 -1.95
N LEU A 48 1.16 5.69 -0.87
CA LEU A 48 1.96 6.75 -0.26
C LEU A 48 3.04 6.09 0.60
N VAL A 49 4.29 6.32 0.24
CA VAL A 49 5.45 5.77 0.95
C VAL A 49 6.18 6.92 1.65
N ARG A 50 6.42 6.76 2.96
CA ARG A 50 7.29 7.63 3.74
C ARG A 50 8.71 7.09 3.75
N PHE A 51 9.69 7.95 3.50
CA PHE A 51 11.11 7.61 3.52
C PHE A 51 11.96 8.80 3.96
N ASN A 52 13.23 8.57 4.28
CA ASN A 52 14.16 9.60 4.77
C ASN A 52 13.60 10.44 5.95
N GLY A 53 12.81 9.81 6.83
CA GLY A 53 12.20 10.43 8.01
C GLY A 53 10.93 11.25 7.73
N THR A 54 10.94 12.15 6.75
CA THR A 54 9.85 13.12 6.52
C THR A 54 9.29 13.14 5.11
N GLN A 55 10.03 12.64 4.11
CA GLN A 55 9.60 12.66 2.71
C GLN A 55 8.46 11.66 2.49
N GLN A 56 7.48 12.05 1.67
CA GLN A 56 6.33 11.21 1.32
C GLN A 56 6.02 11.38 -0.16
N LEU A 57 5.92 10.28 -0.88
CA LEU A 57 5.60 10.28 -2.31
C LEU A 57 4.70 9.10 -2.66
N TYR A 58 3.88 9.28 -3.70
CA TYR A 58 3.02 8.23 -4.22
C TYR A 58 3.75 7.39 -5.27
N TYR A 59 3.61 6.07 -5.17
CA TYR A 59 4.19 5.09 -6.07
C TYR A 59 3.14 4.07 -6.52
N ALA A 60 3.23 3.61 -7.76
CA ALA A 60 2.49 2.43 -8.22
C ALA A 60 3.05 1.15 -7.59
N ASP A 61 2.27 0.08 -7.63
CA ASP A 61 2.70 -1.26 -7.21
C ASP A 61 3.99 -1.72 -7.92
N THR A 62 4.09 -1.45 -9.22
CA THR A 62 5.24 -1.79 -10.08
C THR A 62 6.52 -1.01 -9.77
N GLU A 63 6.43 0.08 -8.99
CA GLU A 63 7.58 0.90 -8.58
C GLU A 63 8.17 0.47 -7.23
N LEU A 64 7.48 -0.45 -6.55
CA LEU A 64 7.82 -0.92 -5.21
C LEU A 64 8.14 -2.41 -5.24
N VAL A 65 9.07 -2.82 -4.39
CA VAL A 65 9.30 -4.23 -4.10
C VAL A 65 9.30 -4.45 -2.59
N PRO A 66 8.82 -5.61 -2.11
CA PRO A 66 8.94 -5.97 -0.70
C PRO A 66 10.39 -5.85 -0.26
N TYR A 67 10.63 -5.21 0.88
CA TYR A 67 11.97 -5.20 1.45
C TYR A 67 12.31 -6.61 1.97
N SER A 68 13.31 -7.23 1.36
CA SER A 68 13.94 -8.45 1.88
C SER A 68 15.33 -8.09 2.38
N LYS A 69 15.65 -8.56 3.60
CA LYS A 69 16.96 -8.38 4.23
C LYS A 69 18.01 -9.29 3.61
#